data_AF-A0A8S0YUP0-F1
#
_entry.id   AF-A0A8S0YUP0-F1
#
_cell.length_a   1.000
_cell.length_b   1.000
_cell.length_c   1.000
_cell.angle_alpha   90.00
_cell.angle_beta   90.00
_cell.angle_gamma   90.00
#
_symmetry.space_group_name_H-M   'P 1'
#
loop_
_entity.id
_entity.type
_entity.pdbx_description
1 polymer ?
#
loop_
_entity_poly.entity_id
_entity_poly.type
_entity_poly.pdbx_seq_one_letter_code
_entity_poly.pdbx_strand_id
1 'polypeptide(L)'
;MIVYIVIILEFICLCAVISAGGLWAGSKLGTRPKYRDEQTLIGGTIWSQIVIPIGLLISVIVEEPLDVFVLQYFVITGVIITSITGTLLISREWRMMKIRPGDSPPVPPLPKRYDSTYLGIGLLLTVAAVLKFTEFILICEF
;
A
#
# COMPACT_ATOMS: atom_id res chain seq x y z
N MET A 1 3.89 16.01 22.59
CA MET A 1 5.03 15.28 21.97
C MET A 1 4.54 14.14 21.08
N ILE A 2 3.67 13.25 21.59
CA ILE A 2 3.19 12.07 20.86
C ILE A 2 2.32 12.44 19.65
N VAL A 3 1.46 13.45 19.76
CA VAL A 3 0.69 14.00 18.63
C VAL A 3 1.61 14.41 17.46
N TYR A 4 2.74 15.05 17.74
CA TYR A 4 3.72 15.41 16.70
C TYR A 4 4.37 14.19 16.06
N ILE A 5 4.64 13.14 16.84
CA ILE A 5 5.19 11.88 16.32
C ILE A 5 4.18 11.20 15.39
N VAL A 6 2.90 11.14 15.78
CA VAL A 6 1.80 10.59 14.96
C VAL A 6 1.67 11.35 13.65
N ILE A 7 1.66 12.68 13.68
CA ILE A 7 1.60 13.52 12.47
C ILE A 7 2.81 13.26 11.54
N ILE A 8 4.01 13.13 12.10
CA ILE A 8 5.21 12.84 11.30
C ILE A 8 5.12 11.45 10.66
N LEU A 9 4.69 10.43 11.41
CA LEU A 9 4.48 9.08 10.87
C LEU A 9 3.46 9.09 9.74
N GLU A 10 2.35 9.81 9.92
CA GLU A 10 1.28 9.91 8.92
C GLU A 10 1.78 10.57 7.64
N PHE A 11 2.59 11.62 7.76
CA PHE A 11 3.22 12.29 6.61
C PHE A 11 4.20 11.37 5.87
N ILE A 12 5.04 10.62 6.59
CA ILE A 12 5.96 9.65 5.99
C ILE A 12 5.19 8.53 5.29
N CYS A 13 4.11 8.04 5.90
CA CYS A 13 3.23 7.03 5.31
C CYS A 13 2.60 7.55 4.00
N LEU A 14 2.08 8.78 4.01
CA LEU A 14 1.56 9.44 2.80
C LEU A 14 2.61 9.53 1.69
N CYS A 15 3.85 9.93 2.01
CA CYS A 15 4.95 9.96 1.02
C CYS A 15 5.22 8.58 0.41
N ALA A 16 5.20 7.51 1.21
CA ALA A 16 5.39 6.14 0.72
C ALA A 16 4.26 5.71 -0.22
N VAL A 17 3.00 5.99 0.14
CA VAL A 17 1.82 5.65 -0.66
C VAL A 17 1.77 6.47 -1.96
N ILE A 18 2.08 7.76 -1.90
CA ILE A 18 2.16 8.63 -3.10
C ILE A 18 3.26 8.14 -4.04
N SER A 19 4.42 7.73 -3.50
CA SER A 19 5.50 7.15 -4.30
C SER A 19 5.06 5.86 -4.99
N ALA A 20 4.30 5.00 -4.29
CA ALA A 20 3.69 3.81 -4.89
C ALA A 20 2.68 4.17 -6.00
N GLY A 21 1.89 5.22 -5.79
CA GLY A 21 1.01 5.83 -6.81
C GLY A 21 1.76 6.31 -8.04
N GLY A 22 2.88 7.00 -7.85
CA GLY A 22 3.75 7.44 -8.94
C GLY A 22 4.33 6.28 -9.75
N LEU A 23 4.80 5.22 -9.08
CA LEU A 23 5.27 4.00 -9.73
C LEU A 23 4.13 3.29 -10.50
N TRP A 24 2.93 3.23 -9.91
CA TRP A 24 1.76 2.63 -10.54
C TRP A 24 1.30 3.41 -11.78
N ALA A 25 1.23 4.75 -11.70
CA ALA A 25 0.85 5.60 -12.82
C ALA A 25 1.90 5.61 -13.95
N GLY A 26 3.19 5.66 -13.59
CA GLY A 26 4.30 5.77 -14.55
C GLY A 26 4.64 4.47 -15.30
N SER A 27 4.20 3.32 -14.80
CA SER A 27 4.59 2.01 -15.33
C SER A 27 3.72 1.49 -16.48
N LYS A 28 2.71 2.25 -16.92
CA LYS A 28 1.70 1.82 -17.91
C LYS A 28 1.08 0.46 -17.57
N LEU A 29 1.07 0.07 -16.30
CA LEU A 29 0.45 -1.17 -15.85
C LEU A 29 -1.04 -1.11 -16.15
N GLY A 30 -1.68 0.05 -15.91
CA GLY A 30 -3.11 0.34 -16.15
C GLY A 30 -3.65 0.00 -17.54
N THR A 31 -2.81 -0.09 -18.57
CA THR A 31 -3.23 -0.39 -19.94
C THR A 31 -3.16 -1.88 -20.28
N ARG A 32 -2.71 -2.74 -19.36
CA ARG A 32 -2.56 -4.19 -19.60
C ARG A 32 -3.84 -4.92 -19.18
N PRO A 33 -4.63 -5.48 -20.13
CA PRO A 33 -5.94 -6.08 -19.82
C PRO A 33 -5.85 -7.37 -18.99
N LYS A 34 -4.68 -8.02 -18.97
CA LYS A 34 -4.46 -9.30 -18.27
C LYS A 34 -4.47 -9.18 -16.73
N TYR A 35 -4.30 -7.98 -16.16
CA TYR A 35 -4.11 -7.77 -14.72
C TYR A 35 -5.09 -6.74 -14.14
N ARG A 36 -6.33 -6.73 -14.64
CA ARG A 36 -7.35 -5.71 -14.27
C ARG A 36 -7.73 -5.75 -12.78
N ASP A 37 -7.88 -6.94 -12.21
CA ASP A 37 -8.25 -7.09 -10.79
C ASP A 37 -7.12 -6.61 -9.87
N GLU A 38 -5.88 -6.90 -10.23
CA GLU A 38 -4.69 -6.46 -9.50
C GLU A 38 -4.50 -4.95 -9.56
N GLN A 39 -4.74 -4.35 -10.73
CA GLN A 39 -4.73 -2.89 -10.86
C GLN A 39 -5.83 -2.23 -10.05
N THR A 40 -7.00 -2.87 -9.97
CA THR A 40 -8.12 -2.38 -9.15
C THR A 40 -7.76 -2.46 -7.67
N LEU A 41 -7.14 -3.57 -7.22
CA LEU A 41 -6.64 -3.72 -5.86
C LEU A 41 -5.57 -2.66 -5.53
N ILE A 42 -4.55 -2.52 -6.37
CA ILE A 42 -3.47 -1.53 -6.18
C ILE A 42 -4.01 -0.11 -6.17
N GLY A 43 -4.85 0.23 -7.15
CA GLY A 43 -5.47 1.55 -7.24
C GLY A 43 -6.35 1.83 -6.03
N GLY A 44 -7.20 0.88 -5.62
CA GLY A 44 -8.05 1.01 -4.44
C GLY A 44 -7.25 1.21 -3.16
N THR A 45 -6.16 0.44 -2.98
CA THR A 45 -5.26 0.60 -1.84
C THR A 45 -4.57 1.97 -1.86
N ILE A 46 -3.99 2.40 -2.97
CA ILE A 46 -3.30 3.69 -3.06
C ILE A 46 -4.28 4.85 -2.82
N TRP A 47 -5.43 4.86 -3.49
CA TRP A 47 -6.40 5.95 -3.35
C TRP A 47 -7.00 6.02 -1.95
N SER A 48 -7.40 4.90 -1.36
CA SER A 48 -7.93 4.88 0.02
C SER A 48 -6.90 5.39 1.03
N GLN A 49 -5.64 4.98 0.88
CA GLN A 49 -4.55 5.39 1.78
C GLN A 49 -3.99 6.80 1.48
N ILE A 50 -4.51 7.51 0.48
CA ILE A 50 -4.27 8.94 0.29
C ILE A 50 -5.46 9.74 0.85
N VAL A 51 -6.68 9.38 0.47
CA VAL A 51 -7.89 10.13 0.82
C VAL A 51 -8.17 10.08 2.32
N ILE A 52 -8.05 8.91 2.96
CA ILE A 52 -8.35 8.76 4.39
C ILE A 52 -7.38 9.59 5.24
N PRO A 53 -6.04 9.45 5.13
CA PRO A 53 -5.10 10.29 5.87
C PRO A 53 -5.29 11.79 5.67
N ILE A 54 -5.57 12.22 4.43
CA ILE A 54 -5.85 13.64 4.15
C ILE A 54 -7.11 14.10 4.90
N GLY A 55 -8.18 13.29 4.88
CA GLY A 55 -9.39 13.59 5.63
C GLY A 55 -9.15 13.70 7.14
N LEU A 56 -8.33 12.79 7.69
CA LEU A 56 -7.93 12.82 9.10
C LEU A 56 -7.11 14.07 9.43
N LEU A 57 -6.14 14.44 8.58
CA LEU A 57 -5.34 15.66 8.75
C LEU A 57 -6.19 16.93 8.72
N ILE A 58 -7.17 17.00 7.81
CA ILE A 58 -8.10 18.14 7.73
C ILE A 58 -8.93 18.24 9.01
N SER A 59 -9.46 17.14 9.52
CA SER A 59 -10.23 17.11 10.78
C SER A 59 -9.41 17.67 11.96
N VAL A 60 -8.12 17.33 12.04
CA VAL A 60 -7.21 17.87 13.07
C VAL A 60 -6.98 19.38 12.91
N ILE A 61 -6.81 19.86 11.67
CA ILE A 61 -6.57 21.29 11.38
C ILE A 61 -7.81 22.16 11.67
N VAL A 62 -9.00 21.64 11.38
CA VAL A 62 -10.28 22.36 11.58
C VAL A 62 -10.76 22.28 13.03
N GLU A 63 -10.02 21.61 13.91
CA GLU A 63 -10.38 21.43 15.34
C GLU A 63 -11.74 20.74 15.53
N GLU A 64 -12.17 19.93 14.57
CA GLU A 64 -13.34 19.04 14.68
C GLU A 64 -12.83 17.61 14.93
N PRO A 65 -12.52 17.25 16.19
CA PRO A 65 -11.90 15.97 16.49
C PRO A 65 -12.87 14.83 16.15
N LEU A 66 -12.39 13.93 15.28
CA LEU A 66 -13.05 12.65 15.05
C LEU A 66 -13.05 11.83 16.34
N ASP A 67 -14.12 11.06 16.53
CA ASP A 67 -14.18 10.07 17.59
C ASP A 67 -12.97 9.12 17.48
N VAL A 68 -12.31 8.87 18.61
CA VAL A 68 -11.15 7.99 18.73
C VAL A 68 -11.45 6.60 18.14
N PHE A 69 -12.68 6.11 18.31
CA PHE A 69 -13.12 4.85 17.72
C PHE A 69 -13.06 4.89 16.18
N VAL A 70 -13.50 5.98 15.58
CA VAL A 70 -13.50 6.18 14.11
C VAL A 70 -12.07 6.29 13.59
N LEU A 71 -11.21 7.03 14.30
CA LEU A 71 -9.79 7.15 13.97
C LEU A 71 -9.10 5.77 13.98
N GLN A 72 -9.26 5.01 15.06
CA GLN A 72 -8.69 3.66 15.19
C GLN A 72 -9.21 2.71 14.11
N TYR A 73 -10.50 2.78 13.77
CA TYR A 73 -11.09 2.00 12.70
C TYR A 73 -10.44 2.27 11.34
N PHE A 74 -10.18 3.54 11.01
CA PHE A 74 -9.53 3.89 9.75
C PHE A 74 -8.06 3.49 9.72
N VAL A 75 -7.33 3.67 10.82
CA VAL A 75 -5.93 3.25 10.92
C VAL A 75 -5.82 1.72 10.79
N ILE A 76 -6.64 0.95 11.51
CA ILE A 76 -6.58 -0.53 11.45
C ILE A 76 -6.97 -1.04 10.06
N THR A 77 -7.98 -0.42 9.43
CA THR A 77 -8.37 -0.75 8.06
C THR A 77 -7.23 -0.46 7.09
N GLY A 78 -6.53 0.67 7.28
CA GLY A 78 -5.32 1.01 6.55
C GLY A 78 -4.27 -0.08 6.66
N VAL A 79 -3.91 -0.49 7.89
CA VAL A 79 -2.94 -1.58 8.14
C VAL A 79 -3.31 -2.85 7.38
N ILE A 80 -4.58 -3.26 7.45
CA ILE A 80 -5.05 -4.50 6.81
C ILE A 80 -4.91 -4.40 5.29
N ILE A 81 -5.43 -3.32 4.69
CA ILE A 81 -5.42 -3.15 3.23
C ILE A 81 -4.00 -3.07 2.69
N THR A 82 -3.11 -2.29 3.32
CA THR A 82 -1.71 -2.16 2.89
C THR A 82 -0.92 -3.45 3.11
N SER A 83 -1.17 -4.17 4.20
CA SER A 83 -0.52 -5.45 4.49
C SER A 83 -0.91 -6.51 3.48
N ILE A 84 -2.21 -6.68 3.21
CA ILE A 84 -2.71 -7.67 2.26
C ILE A 84 -2.19 -7.34 0.86
N THR A 85 -2.33 -6.09 0.43
CA THR A 85 -1.88 -5.69 -0.91
C THR A 85 -0.37 -5.86 -1.08
N GLY A 86 0.43 -5.36 -0.12
CA GLY A 86 1.88 -5.45 -0.16
C GLY A 86 2.37 -6.90 -0.16
N THR A 87 1.83 -7.75 0.71
CA THR A 87 2.22 -9.16 0.80
C THR A 87 1.82 -9.97 -0.43
N LEU A 88 0.64 -9.72 -1.01
CA LEU A 88 0.22 -10.37 -2.25
C LEU A 88 1.14 -10.03 -3.43
N LEU A 89 1.51 -8.75 -3.57
CA LEU A 89 2.42 -8.31 -4.63
C LEU A 89 3.82 -8.95 -4.48
N ILE A 90 4.39 -8.89 -3.28
CA ILE A 90 5.71 -9.49 -3.00
C ILE A 90 5.67 -11.01 -3.20
N SER A 91 4.66 -11.69 -2.67
CA SER A 91 4.54 -13.15 -2.75
C SER A 91 4.41 -13.63 -4.20
N ARG A 92 3.69 -12.87 -5.02
CA ARG A 92 3.52 -13.19 -6.45
C ARG A 92 4.81 -13.02 -7.23
N GLU A 93 5.51 -11.89 -7.05
CA GLU A 93 6.81 -11.66 -7.67
C GLU A 93 7.82 -12.73 -7.25
N TRP A 94 7.85 -13.08 -5.96
CA TRP A 94 8.67 -14.18 -5.45
C TRP A 94 8.36 -15.51 -6.12
N ARG A 95 7.07 -15.84 -6.30
CA ARG A 95 6.64 -17.07 -6.98
C ARG A 95 7.12 -17.08 -8.43
N MET A 96 7.05 -15.96 -9.13
CA MET A 96 7.55 -15.84 -10.50
C MET A 96 9.06 -16.00 -10.59
N MET A 97 9.84 -15.53 -9.60
CA MET A 97 11.29 -15.78 -9.55
C MET A 97 11.65 -17.24 -9.26
N LYS A 98 10.82 -17.95 -8.48
CA LYS A 98 11.07 -19.36 -8.11
C LYS A 98 10.80 -20.33 -9.26
N ILE A 99 9.96 -19.98 -10.22
CA ILE A 99 9.73 -20.78 -11.43
C ILE A 99 10.97 -20.68 -12.32
N ARG A 100 11.91 -21.60 -12.14
CA ARG A 100 13.07 -21.76 -13.02
C ARG A 100 12.60 -22.23 -14.41
N PRO A 101 13.18 -21.74 -15.52
CA PRO A 101 12.78 -22.10 -16.89
C PRO A 101 13.24 -23.52 -17.31
N GLY A 102 13.18 -24.51 -16.41
CA GLY A 102 13.69 -25.87 -16.63
C GLY A 102 12.75 -27.03 -16.30
N ASP A 103 11.64 -26.81 -15.60
CA ASP A 103 10.79 -27.89 -15.03
C ASP A 103 9.35 -27.92 -15.58
N SER A 104 9.07 -27.45 -16.80
CA SER A 104 7.70 -27.50 -17.36
C SER A 104 7.67 -27.71 -18.89
N PRO A 105 6.69 -28.49 -19.43
CA PRO A 105 6.48 -28.71 -20.88
C PRO A 105 6.22 -27.38 -21.63
N PRO A 106 6.23 -27.33 -22.98
CA PRO A 106 6.32 -26.09 -23.74
C PRO A 106 5.00 -25.29 -23.64
N VAL A 107 4.86 -24.54 -22.56
CA VAL A 107 3.84 -23.50 -22.41
C VAL A 107 4.36 -22.29 -23.19
N PRO A 108 3.53 -21.63 -24.04
CA PRO A 108 3.95 -20.44 -24.78
C PRO A 108 4.58 -19.43 -23.81
N PRO A 109 5.68 -18.77 -24.21
CA PRO A 109 6.48 -17.96 -23.30
C PRO A 109 5.58 -16.92 -22.67
N LEU A 110 5.33 -17.06 -21.37
CA LEU A 110 4.82 -15.97 -20.55
C LEU A 110 5.70 -14.76 -20.85
N PRO A 111 5.15 -13.59 -21.20
CA PRO A 111 5.95 -12.44 -21.57
C PRO A 111 6.93 -12.16 -20.44
N LYS A 112 8.19 -12.44 -20.75
CA LYS A 112 9.32 -12.49 -19.85
C LYS A 112 9.71 -11.04 -19.55
N ARG A 113 9.10 -10.45 -18.53
CA ARG A 113 9.66 -9.28 -17.86
C ARG A 113 9.15 -9.28 -16.44
N TYR A 114 10.05 -9.68 -15.54
CA TYR A 114 10.10 -9.18 -14.17
C TYR A 114 9.70 -7.69 -14.17
N ASP A 115 8.49 -7.39 -13.68
CA ASP A 115 8.04 -6.01 -13.51
C ASP A 115 8.48 -5.59 -12.11
N SER A 116 9.72 -5.11 -12.02
CA SER A 116 10.30 -4.52 -10.80
C SER A 116 9.38 -3.49 -10.14
N THR A 117 8.45 -2.90 -10.92
CA THR A 117 7.44 -1.98 -10.43
C THR A 117 6.47 -2.62 -9.44
N TYR A 118 5.96 -3.84 -9.67
CA TYR A 118 5.04 -4.49 -8.72
C TYR A 118 5.75 -4.81 -7.40
N LEU A 119 7.02 -5.22 -7.48
CA LEU A 119 7.85 -5.42 -6.29
C LEU A 119 8.08 -4.10 -5.54
N GLY A 120 8.37 -3.01 -6.26
CA GLY A 120 8.54 -1.68 -5.68
C GLY A 120 7.28 -1.15 -5.00
N ILE A 121 6.12 -1.27 -5.67
CA ILE A 121 4.80 -0.94 -5.09
C ILE A 121 4.54 -1.80 -3.85
N GLY A 122 4.76 -3.11 -3.94
CA GLY A 122 4.59 -4.04 -2.82
C GLY A 122 5.43 -3.67 -1.61
N LEU A 123 6.72 -3.37 -1.82
CA LEU A 123 7.64 -2.95 -0.76
C LEU A 123 7.18 -1.64 -0.10
N LEU A 124 6.82 -0.63 -0.89
CA LEU A 124 6.34 0.65 -0.38
C LEU A 124 5.05 0.50 0.43
N LEU A 125 4.11 -0.33 -0.03
CA LEU A 125 2.88 -0.62 0.69
C LEU A 125 3.12 -1.41 1.98
N THR A 126 4.09 -2.34 2.01
CA THR A 126 4.47 -3.04 3.24
C THR A 126 5.15 -2.09 4.23
N VAL A 127 6.00 -1.17 3.78
CA VAL A 127 6.57 -0.13 4.65
C VAL A 127 5.46 0.77 5.21
N ALA A 128 4.51 1.21 4.37
CA ALA A 128 3.34 1.97 4.81
C ALA A 128 2.52 1.20 5.86
N ALA A 129 2.36 -0.12 5.70
CA ALA A 129 1.66 -0.97 6.66
C ALA A 129 2.35 -0.99 8.04
N VAL A 130 3.69 -1.10 8.06
CA VAL A 130 4.46 -1.06 9.31
C VAL A 130 4.31 0.30 9.99
N LEU A 131 4.39 1.40 9.23
CA LEU A 131 4.20 2.75 9.76
C LEU A 131 2.80 2.94 10.34
N LYS A 132 1.75 2.54 9.60
CA LYS A 132 0.36 2.55 10.06
C LYS A 132 0.14 1.69 11.31
N PHE A 133 0.83 0.56 11.41
CA PHE A 133 0.73 -0.31 12.58
C PHE A 133 1.42 0.32 13.80
N THR A 134 2.57 0.97 13.61
CA THR A 134 3.21 1.76 14.67
C THR A 134 2.31 2.91 15.12
N GLU A 135 1.68 3.61 14.18
CA GLU A 135 0.68 4.66 14.46
C GLU A 135 -0.47 4.10 15.30
N PHE A 136 -1.03 2.95 14.92
CA PHE A 136 -2.10 2.29 15.67
C PHE A 136 -1.71 1.99 17.11
N ILE A 137 -0.52 1.40 17.33
CA ILE A 137 -0.03 1.10 18.69
C ILE A 137 0.07 2.39 19.51
N LEU A 138 0.65 3.45 18.94
CA LEU A 138 0.81 4.74 19.62
C LEU A 138 -0.54 5.40 19.97
N ILE A 139 -1.57 5.20 19.14
CA ILE A 139 -2.92 5.71 19.41
C ILE A 139 -3.63 4.86 20.47
N CYS A 140 -3.40 3.54 20.53
CA CYS A 140 -4.05 2.64 21.50
C CYS A 140 -3.41 2.66 22.90
N GLU A 141 -2.17 3.12 23.04
CA GLU A 141 -1.55 3.32 24.36
C GLU A 141 -2.06 4.56 25.10
N PHE A 142 -2.98 5.34 24.49
CA PHE A 142 -3.61 6.55 25.01
C PHE A 142 -5.14 6.48 24.97
#